data_AF-A0A3S0SWX0-F1
#
_entry.id   AF-A0A3S0SWX0-F1
#
_cell.length_a   1.000
_cell.length_b   1.000
_cell.length_c   1.000
_cell.angle_alpha   90.00
_cell.angle_beta   90.00
_cell.angle_gamma   90.00
#
_symmetry.space_group_name_H-M   'P 1'
#
loop_
_entity.id
_entity.type
_entity.pdbx_description
1 polymer ?
#
loop_
_entity_poly.entity_id
_entity_poly.type
_entity_poly.pdbx_seq_one_letter_code
_entity_poly.pdbx_strand_id
1 'polypeptide(L)'
;RRVVLSRNAAFAEARGRYIAALDHDDLCHPDRFQRQVAYLDANPGIVLVGSAANVLEDGAILPSSLAPLSTPPVIAWLLQIENPLVWSSVMLRTDAARQLDPFMRPEMVYAEDFDLYHRIAAFGGVARLDDELLTYRRHSGGASQTQAQAMRQAAIRVLTGVYVEAFGDAAAETADLIVTHVMGQQPVPDRSTLERVGSALVALQDRFLAQHRPDRESRSLIRWETARRWARIGRAGLRTGTLRLGDAAAVRPPHLGLGYAGIEELILSRIVGSVRAAQRRVRKDAAA
;
A
#
# COMPACT_ATOMS: atom_id res chain seq x y z
N ARG A 1 7.88 -10.43 16.49
CA ARG A 1 7.53 -10.39 17.93
C ARG A 1 8.43 -9.44 18.74
N ARG A 2 9.77 -9.52 18.66
CA ARG A 2 10.67 -8.59 19.39
C ARG A 2 10.51 -7.12 18.97
N VAL A 3 10.37 -6.85 17.67
CA VAL A 3 10.16 -5.47 17.13
C VAL A 3 8.95 -4.78 17.76
N VAL A 4 7.80 -5.46 17.79
CA VAL A 4 6.57 -4.92 18.42
C VAL A 4 6.79 -4.58 19.90
N LEU A 5 7.45 -5.45 20.67
CA LEU A 5 7.74 -5.20 22.08
C LEU A 5 8.67 -4.00 22.25
N SER A 6 9.72 -3.89 21.43
CA SER A 6 10.65 -2.76 21.44
C SER A 6 9.96 -1.44 21.09
N ARG A 7 9.07 -1.43 20.07
CA ARG A 7 8.30 -0.25 19.69
C ARG A 7 7.33 0.19 20.79
N ASN A 8 6.64 -0.75 21.44
CA ASN A 8 5.77 -0.45 22.58
C ASN A 8 6.55 0.09 23.79
N ALA A 9 7.71 -0.48 24.09
CA ALA A 9 8.58 0.03 25.16
C ALA A 9 9.06 1.46 24.86
N ALA A 10 9.53 1.72 23.63
CA ALA A 10 9.93 3.06 23.21
C ALA A 10 8.75 4.06 23.24
N PHE A 11 7.56 3.63 22.83
CA PHE A 11 6.34 4.43 22.90
C PHE A 11 5.97 4.79 24.35
N ALA A 12 6.06 3.84 25.28
CA ALA A 12 5.75 4.06 26.68
C ALA A 12 6.61 5.20 27.27
N GLU A 13 7.89 5.24 26.92
CA GLU A 13 8.87 6.24 27.35
C GLU A 13 8.78 7.58 26.60
N ALA A 14 8.07 7.66 25.47
CA ALA A 14 8.00 8.86 24.66
C ALA A 14 7.21 10.00 25.35
N ARG A 15 7.84 11.18 25.43
CA ARG A 15 7.29 12.39 26.10
C ARG A 15 7.08 13.58 25.17
N GLY A 16 7.47 13.47 23.91
CA GLY A 16 7.31 14.54 22.93
C GLY A 16 5.84 14.79 22.57
N ARG A 17 5.52 15.98 22.07
CA ARG A 17 4.20 16.28 21.48
C ARG A 17 3.91 15.40 20.24
N TYR A 18 4.98 15.10 19.51
CA TYR A 18 5.00 14.24 18.34
C TYR A 18 5.94 13.07 18.57
N ILE A 19 5.59 11.91 18.01
CA ILE A 19 6.42 10.71 17.99
C ILE A 19 6.78 10.43 16.54
N ALA A 20 8.06 10.42 16.22
CA ALA A 20 8.54 10.03 14.90
C ALA A 20 9.09 8.60 14.91
N ALA A 21 8.62 7.79 13.97
CA ALA A 21 9.13 6.45 13.75
C ALA A 21 10.45 6.50 12.94
N LEU A 22 11.36 5.59 13.26
CA LEU A 22 12.59 5.34 12.50
C LEU A 22 13.12 3.96 12.87
N ASP A 23 13.15 3.03 11.91
CA ASP A 23 13.89 1.79 12.05
C ASP A 23 15.39 2.07 11.90
N HIS A 24 16.21 1.33 12.66
CA HIS A 24 17.65 1.57 12.83
C HIS A 24 18.51 1.52 11.56
N ASP A 25 17.99 0.94 10.49
CA ASP A 25 18.65 0.71 9.20
C ASP A 25 18.23 1.70 8.11
N ASP A 26 17.26 2.57 8.39
CA ASP A 26 16.77 3.60 7.48
C ASP A 26 17.48 4.95 7.68
N LEU A 27 17.45 5.81 6.64
CA LEU A 27 18.11 7.12 6.67
C LEU A 27 17.07 8.25 6.72
N CYS A 28 17.03 8.97 7.84
CA CYS A 28 16.23 10.18 8.00
C CYS A 28 16.87 11.35 7.26
N HIS A 29 16.11 12.06 6.42
CA HIS A 29 16.63 13.27 5.78
C HIS A 29 16.61 14.46 6.75
N PRO A 30 17.51 15.45 6.60
CA PRO A 30 17.66 16.57 7.55
C PRO A 30 16.37 17.35 7.82
N ASP A 31 15.56 17.57 6.78
CA ASP A 31 14.38 18.45 6.88
C ASP A 31 13.10 17.70 7.29
N ARG A 32 13.17 16.37 7.49
CA ARG A 32 12.00 15.51 7.70
C ARG A 32 11.11 16.03 8.85
N PHE A 33 11.72 16.23 10.02
CA PHE A 33 10.97 16.60 11.21
C PHE A 33 10.37 17.99 11.10
N GLN A 34 11.12 18.97 10.57
CA GLN A 34 10.62 20.32 10.37
C GLN A 34 9.36 20.32 9.49
N ARG A 35 9.38 19.57 8.37
CA ARG A 35 8.25 19.54 7.43
C ARG A 35 7.04 18.81 7.99
N GLN A 36 7.25 17.69 8.69
CA GLN A 36 6.15 16.94 9.31
C GLN A 36 5.52 17.68 10.48
N VAL A 37 6.32 18.33 11.34
CA VAL A 37 5.83 19.16 12.43
C VAL A 37 5.00 20.33 11.87
N ALA A 38 5.54 21.05 10.88
CA ALA A 38 4.82 22.15 10.24
C ALA A 38 3.48 21.69 9.63
N TYR A 39 3.46 20.52 8.97
CA TYR A 39 2.24 19.96 8.43
C TYR A 39 1.22 19.61 9.52
N LEU A 40 1.64 18.92 10.59
CA LEU A 40 0.74 18.58 11.68
C LEU A 40 0.23 19.84 12.38
N ASP A 41 1.09 20.79 12.73
CA ASP A 41 0.66 22.05 13.37
C ASP A 41 -0.37 22.82 12.53
N ALA A 42 -0.22 22.83 11.20
CA ALA A 42 -1.18 23.45 10.28
C ALA A 42 -2.48 22.65 10.09
N ASN A 43 -2.48 21.36 10.42
CA ASN A 43 -3.60 20.44 10.20
C ASN A 43 -3.98 19.71 11.50
N PRO A 44 -4.70 20.36 12.43
CA PRO A 44 -5.06 19.79 13.73
C PRO A 44 -5.94 18.52 13.63
N GLY A 45 -6.69 18.36 12.54
CA GLY A 45 -7.49 17.15 12.27
C GLY A 45 -6.69 15.95 11.78
N ILE A 46 -5.38 16.09 11.51
CA ILE A 46 -4.50 14.98 11.11
C ILE A 46 -3.73 14.49 12.35
N VAL A 47 -3.76 13.19 12.59
CA VAL A 47 -3.13 12.52 13.74
C VAL A 47 -1.87 11.76 13.36
N LEU A 48 -1.69 11.43 12.08
CA LEU A 48 -0.52 10.75 11.55
C LEU A 48 -0.17 11.32 10.19
N VAL A 49 1.11 11.64 9.98
CA VAL A 49 1.64 12.02 8.66
C VAL A 49 2.85 11.17 8.31
N GLY A 50 2.85 10.54 7.14
CA GLY A 50 4.03 9.93 6.53
C GLY A 50 4.71 10.85 5.53
N SER A 51 5.73 10.34 4.86
CA SER A 51 6.34 11.00 3.69
C SER A 51 6.61 9.98 2.59
N ALA A 52 6.86 10.46 1.37
CA ALA A 52 7.44 9.61 0.35
C ALA A 52 8.84 9.16 0.82
N ALA A 53 9.24 7.97 0.39
CA ALA A 53 10.54 7.40 0.73
C ALA A 53 11.25 6.94 -0.54
N ASN A 54 12.53 7.30 -0.61
CA ASN A 54 13.48 6.69 -1.52
C ASN A 54 13.81 5.28 -1.05
N VAL A 55 14.26 4.43 -1.97
CA VAL A 55 14.67 3.06 -1.66
C VAL A 55 16.15 2.92 -1.93
N LEU A 56 16.94 2.65 -0.90
CA LEU A 56 18.32 2.20 -1.05
C LEU A 56 18.32 0.69 -1.24
N GLU A 57 18.70 0.24 -2.43
CA GLU A 57 18.84 -1.18 -2.79
C GLU A 57 20.11 -1.36 -3.63
N ASP A 58 20.89 -2.40 -3.32
CA ASP A 58 22.12 -2.77 -4.05
C ASP A 58 23.10 -1.59 -4.25
N GLY A 59 23.17 -0.68 -3.27
CA GLY A 59 24.05 0.49 -3.29
C GLY A 59 23.52 1.68 -4.09
N ALA A 60 22.34 1.58 -4.71
CA ALA A 60 21.69 2.65 -5.46
C ALA A 60 20.48 3.21 -4.69
N ILE A 61 20.32 4.53 -4.73
CA ILE A 61 19.11 5.21 -4.24
C ILE A 61 18.14 5.35 -5.41
N LEU A 62 17.00 4.68 -5.30
CA LEU A 62 15.89 4.76 -6.24
C LEU A 62 14.85 5.76 -5.70
N PRO A 63 14.32 6.66 -6.55
CA PRO A 63 13.29 7.60 -6.14
C PRO A 63 12.00 6.88 -5.74
N SER A 64 11.11 7.58 -5.05
CA SER A 64 9.84 6.98 -4.65
C SER A 64 9.00 6.59 -5.87
N SER A 65 8.38 5.40 -5.82
CA SER A 65 7.45 4.95 -6.87
C SER A 65 6.00 5.43 -6.67
N LEU A 66 5.77 6.16 -5.58
CA LEU A 66 4.49 6.71 -5.18
C LEU A 66 4.14 7.91 -6.08
N ALA A 67 2.87 8.05 -6.44
CA ALA A 67 2.43 9.21 -7.21
C ALA A 67 2.40 10.46 -6.29
N PRO A 68 2.93 11.62 -6.73
CA PRO A 68 3.00 12.83 -5.92
C PRO A 68 1.68 13.64 -5.98
N LEU A 69 0.56 12.98 -5.66
CA LEU A 69 -0.79 13.56 -5.71
C LEU A 69 -1.58 13.16 -4.45
N SER A 70 -0.92 13.15 -3.29
CA SER A 70 -1.53 12.69 -2.04
C SER A 70 -2.41 13.77 -1.42
N THR A 71 -3.63 13.37 -1.08
CA THR A 71 -4.48 14.10 -0.14
C THR A 71 -4.89 13.17 1.00
N PRO A 72 -5.27 13.68 2.19
CA PRO A 72 -5.74 12.82 3.27
C PRO A 72 -6.88 11.86 2.86
N PRO A 73 -7.90 12.28 2.06
CA PRO A 73 -8.88 11.35 1.52
C PRO A 73 -8.30 10.25 0.60
N VAL A 74 -7.30 10.58 -0.22
CA VAL A 74 -6.62 9.58 -1.07
C VAL A 74 -5.84 8.60 -0.21
N ILE A 75 -5.12 9.06 0.83
CA ILE A 75 -4.39 8.16 1.75
C ILE A 75 -5.35 7.28 2.53
N ALA A 76 -6.47 7.83 3.02
CA ALA A 76 -7.52 7.07 3.68
C ALA A 76 -8.13 5.99 2.76
N TRP A 77 -8.31 6.30 1.47
CA TRP A 77 -8.72 5.32 0.46
C TRP A 77 -7.66 4.25 0.24
N LEU A 78 -6.38 4.63 0.06
CA LEU A 78 -5.30 3.68 -0.19
C LEU A 78 -5.13 2.71 0.97
N LEU A 79 -5.31 3.15 2.22
CA LEU A 79 -5.31 2.28 3.40
C LEU A 79 -6.32 1.13 3.28
N GLN A 80 -7.43 1.33 2.55
CA GLN A 80 -8.43 0.27 2.34
C GLN A 80 -7.94 -0.85 1.44
N ILE A 81 -6.86 -0.68 0.66
CA ILE A 81 -6.45 -1.63 -0.38
C ILE A 81 -4.95 -1.94 -0.41
N GLU A 82 -4.12 -1.18 0.31
CA GLU A 82 -2.68 -1.37 0.43
C GLU A 82 -2.17 -0.68 1.71
N ASN A 83 -0.90 -0.89 2.08
CA ASN A 83 -0.23 -0.07 3.09
C ASN A 83 0.52 1.09 2.40
N PRO A 84 0.01 2.34 2.42
CA PRO A 84 0.53 3.43 1.60
C PRO A 84 1.69 4.20 2.27
N LEU A 85 2.07 3.84 3.49
CA LEU A 85 3.08 4.53 4.28
C LEU A 85 4.21 3.58 4.68
N VAL A 86 5.45 4.06 4.61
CA VAL A 86 6.60 3.36 5.17
C VAL A 86 6.69 3.69 6.65
N TRP A 87 6.80 2.69 7.54
CA TRP A 87 6.89 2.91 8.99
C TRP A 87 7.91 3.99 9.38
N SER A 88 9.16 3.89 8.93
CA SER A 88 10.19 4.88 9.26
C SER A 88 9.93 6.29 8.74
N SER A 89 8.90 6.48 7.90
CA SER A 89 8.51 7.78 7.38
C SER A 89 7.47 8.49 8.24
N VAL A 90 6.85 7.81 9.23
CA VAL A 90 5.68 8.36 9.93
C VAL A 90 6.02 9.21 11.16
N MET A 91 5.21 10.24 11.37
CA MET A 91 5.14 11.03 12.59
C MET A 91 3.70 11.07 13.08
N LEU A 92 3.48 10.84 14.37
CA LEU A 92 2.17 10.74 15.00
C LEU A 92 2.02 11.81 16.09
N ARG A 93 0.80 12.28 16.31
CA ARG A 93 0.47 13.02 17.53
C ARG A 93 0.46 12.06 18.72
N THR A 94 1.15 12.44 19.79
CA THR A 94 1.28 11.58 20.98
C THR A 94 -0.07 11.36 21.66
N ASP A 95 -0.94 12.37 21.74
CA ASP A 95 -2.26 12.28 22.35
C ASP A 95 -3.18 11.26 21.64
N ALA A 96 -3.23 11.28 20.31
CA ALA A 96 -3.97 10.31 19.50
C ALA A 96 -3.38 8.91 19.64
N ALA A 97 -2.05 8.78 19.60
CA ALA A 97 -1.39 7.49 19.79
C ALA A 97 -1.63 6.90 21.19
N ARG A 98 -1.77 7.73 22.23
CA ARG A 98 -2.07 7.28 23.60
C ARG A 98 -3.50 6.78 23.79
N GLN A 99 -4.41 7.03 22.83
CA GLN A 99 -5.73 6.41 22.81
C GLN A 99 -5.69 4.93 22.39
N LEU A 100 -4.56 4.47 21.85
CA LEU A 100 -4.38 3.08 21.43
C LEU A 100 -3.83 2.24 22.59
N ASP A 101 -4.60 1.23 23.00
CA ASP A 101 -4.14 0.22 23.96
C ASP A 101 -4.33 -1.20 23.39
N PRO A 102 -3.25 -2.00 23.25
CA PRO A 102 -1.85 -1.56 23.24
C PRO A 102 -1.58 -0.64 22.02
N PHE A 103 -0.48 0.12 22.04
CA PHE A 103 -0.06 0.95 20.89
C PHE A 103 0.13 0.10 19.62
N MET A 104 0.97 -0.94 19.70
CA MET A 104 1.11 -1.98 18.68
C MET A 104 0.60 -3.32 19.21
N ARG A 105 -0.25 -4.00 18.43
CA ARG A 105 -0.79 -5.33 18.78
C ARG A 105 0.23 -6.45 18.55
N PRO A 106 0.63 -7.22 19.58
CA PRO A 106 1.58 -8.34 19.43
C PRO A 106 1.11 -9.46 18.49
N GLU A 107 -0.19 -9.61 18.28
CA GLU A 107 -0.82 -10.57 17.35
C GLU A 107 -0.78 -10.12 15.88
N MET A 108 -0.48 -8.84 15.63
CA MET A 108 -0.35 -8.25 14.28
C MET A 108 1.10 -8.14 13.82
N VAL A 109 2.02 -8.91 14.42
CA VAL A 109 3.42 -9.01 13.96
C VAL A 109 3.47 -9.22 12.44
N TYR A 110 4.32 -8.42 11.79
CA TYR A 110 4.53 -8.29 10.36
C TYR A 110 3.53 -7.41 9.59
N ALA A 111 2.49 -6.91 10.25
CA ALA A 111 1.58 -5.88 9.75
C ALA A 111 1.20 -4.89 10.85
N GLU A 112 2.05 -4.72 11.87
CA GLU A 112 1.75 -3.91 13.05
C GLU A 112 1.56 -2.44 12.72
N ASP A 113 2.30 -1.93 11.73
CA ASP A 113 2.18 -0.58 11.22
C ASP A 113 0.85 -0.38 10.47
N PHE A 114 0.52 -1.33 9.58
CA PHE A 114 -0.70 -1.31 8.81
C PHE A 114 -1.95 -1.42 9.69
N ASP A 115 -1.89 -2.25 10.72
CA ASP A 115 -2.89 -2.35 11.77
C ASP A 115 -3.05 -1.01 12.52
N LEU A 116 -1.94 -0.43 12.95
CA LEU A 116 -1.94 0.83 13.68
C LEU A 116 -2.57 1.96 12.88
N TYR A 117 -2.28 2.05 11.58
CA TYR A 117 -2.83 3.11 10.73
C TYR A 117 -4.36 3.07 10.65
N HIS A 118 -4.95 1.86 10.62
CA HIS A 118 -6.41 1.71 10.67
C HIS A 118 -6.99 2.11 12.02
N ARG A 119 -6.34 1.70 13.11
CA ARG A 119 -6.80 2.02 14.46
C ARG A 119 -6.70 3.51 14.78
N ILE A 120 -5.59 4.15 14.42
CA ILE A 120 -5.37 5.57 14.73
C ILE A 120 -6.27 6.49 13.91
N ALA A 121 -6.71 6.05 12.71
CA ALA A 121 -7.62 6.79 11.86
C ALA A 121 -8.99 7.07 12.54
N ALA A 122 -9.35 6.33 13.58
CA ALA A 122 -10.54 6.61 14.39
C ALA A 122 -10.44 7.92 15.19
N PHE A 123 -9.23 8.44 15.41
CA PHE A 123 -8.97 9.65 16.19
C PHE A 123 -8.64 10.88 15.33
N GLY A 124 -8.54 10.71 14.00
CA GLY A 124 -8.32 11.78 13.05
C GLY A 124 -7.75 11.28 11.73
N GLY A 125 -7.48 12.20 10.81
CA GLY A 125 -7.01 11.86 9.47
C GLY A 125 -5.56 11.36 9.45
N VAL A 126 -5.27 10.56 8.42
CA VAL A 126 -3.92 10.11 8.07
C VAL A 126 -3.51 10.79 6.76
N ALA A 127 -2.29 11.32 6.72
CA ALA A 127 -1.78 12.04 5.57
C ALA A 127 -0.41 11.52 5.13
N ARG A 128 0.04 11.95 3.96
CA ARG A 128 1.38 11.72 3.44
C ARG A 128 1.87 12.98 2.73
N LEU A 129 3.07 13.43 3.06
CA LEU A 129 3.79 14.41 2.26
C LEU A 129 4.37 13.72 1.02
N ASP A 130 4.25 14.33 -0.15
CA ASP A 130 4.83 13.77 -1.38
C ASP A 130 6.34 14.03 -1.51
N ASP A 131 6.91 14.83 -0.62
CA ASP A 131 8.35 15.01 -0.50
C ASP A 131 9.04 13.72 -0.04
N GLU A 132 10.16 13.39 -0.68
CA GLU A 132 11.03 12.29 -0.29
C GLU A 132 11.87 12.70 0.93
N LEU A 133 11.39 12.37 2.14
CA LEU A 133 12.02 12.80 3.41
C LEU A 133 12.68 11.63 4.17
N LEU A 134 12.77 10.48 3.52
CA LEU A 134 13.35 9.25 4.05
C LEU A 134 14.05 8.49 2.92
N THR A 135 15.11 7.76 3.25
CA THR A 135 15.58 6.64 2.43
C THR A 135 15.41 5.33 3.20
N TYR A 136 14.48 4.50 2.73
CA TYR A 136 14.20 3.15 3.20
C TYR A 136 15.26 2.18 2.68
N ARG A 137 15.92 1.42 3.56
CA ARG A 137 16.92 0.43 3.16
C ARG A 137 16.27 -0.90 2.87
N ARG A 138 16.40 -1.37 1.62
CA ARG A 138 15.96 -2.71 1.21
C ARG A 138 17.17 -3.62 1.04
N HIS A 139 17.19 -4.73 1.77
CA HIS A 139 18.26 -5.73 1.70
C HIS A 139 17.71 -7.14 1.96
N SER A 140 18.44 -8.16 1.50
CA SER A 140 18.01 -9.57 1.53
C SER A 140 17.70 -10.13 2.92
N GLY A 141 18.33 -9.58 3.96
CA GLY A 141 18.09 -9.94 5.36
C GLY A 141 16.88 -9.25 6.01
N GLY A 142 16.23 -8.31 5.33
CA GLY A 142 15.09 -7.57 5.87
C GLY A 142 13.86 -8.47 6.09
N ALA A 143 12.99 -8.10 7.02
CA ALA A 143 11.76 -8.85 7.29
C ALA A 143 10.84 -8.91 6.05
N SER A 144 10.79 -7.82 5.26
CA SER A 144 10.08 -7.75 3.97
C SER A 144 10.53 -8.80 2.95
N GLN A 145 11.80 -9.21 3.02
CA GLN A 145 12.37 -10.20 2.11
C GLN A 145 12.27 -11.62 2.68
N THR A 146 12.53 -11.78 3.98
CA THR A 146 12.63 -13.10 4.62
C THR A 146 11.31 -13.64 5.16
N GLN A 147 10.32 -12.77 5.40
CA GLN A 147 9.04 -13.10 6.05
C GLN A 147 7.83 -12.73 5.17
N ALA A 148 8.01 -12.62 3.86
CA ALA A 148 6.97 -12.18 2.92
C ALA A 148 5.63 -12.94 3.06
N GLN A 149 5.67 -14.26 3.27
CA GLN A 149 4.45 -15.05 3.48
C GLN A 149 3.74 -14.67 4.80
N ALA A 150 4.50 -14.49 5.89
CA ALA A 150 3.93 -14.12 7.18
C ALA A 150 3.36 -12.69 7.16
N MET A 151 4.04 -11.75 6.48
CA MET A 151 3.55 -10.39 6.22
C MET A 151 2.24 -10.41 5.44
N ARG A 152 2.17 -11.19 4.36
CA ARG A 152 0.93 -11.36 3.58
C ARG A 152 -0.21 -11.84 4.48
N GLN A 153 0.01 -12.89 5.27
CA GLN A 153 -1.02 -13.42 6.17
C GLN A 153 -1.43 -12.41 7.24
N ALA A 154 -0.50 -11.61 7.76
CA ALA A 154 -0.81 -10.54 8.71
C ALA A 154 -1.64 -9.42 8.06
N ALA A 155 -1.29 -8.98 6.85
CA ALA A 155 -2.06 -7.98 6.11
C ALA A 155 -3.48 -8.48 5.75
N ILE A 156 -3.63 -9.77 5.44
CA ILE A 156 -4.95 -10.39 5.23
C ILE A 156 -5.78 -10.28 6.51
N ARG A 157 -5.21 -10.60 7.69
CA ARG A 157 -5.93 -10.45 8.97
C ARG A 157 -6.39 -9.02 9.23
N VAL A 158 -5.54 -8.02 8.93
CA VAL A 158 -5.91 -6.60 9.05
C VAL A 158 -7.10 -6.29 8.14
N LEU A 159 -6.99 -6.56 6.84
CA LEU A 159 -8.05 -6.23 5.89
C LEU A 159 -9.32 -7.06 6.08
N THR A 160 -9.24 -8.31 6.52
CA THR A 160 -10.42 -9.10 6.91
C THR A 160 -11.24 -8.33 7.94
N GLY A 161 -10.60 -7.81 9.00
CA GLY A 161 -11.27 -7.02 10.03
C GLY A 161 -11.94 -5.75 9.48
N VAL A 162 -11.27 -5.06 8.55
CA VAL A 162 -11.81 -3.87 7.86
C VAL A 162 -13.01 -4.22 6.97
N TYR A 163 -12.98 -5.41 6.37
CA TYR A 163 -13.93 -5.82 5.34
C TYR A 163 -15.16 -6.55 5.90
N VAL A 164 -15.16 -6.98 7.17
CA VAL A 164 -16.28 -7.71 7.79
C VAL A 164 -17.61 -7.02 7.56
N GLU A 165 -17.69 -5.70 7.80
CA GLU A 165 -18.95 -4.96 7.64
C GLU A 165 -19.45 -4.88 6.20
N ALA A 166 -18.54 -4.96 5.22
CA ALA A 166 -18.86 -4.78 3.80
C ALA A 166 -19.15 -6.12 3.10
N PHE A 167 -18.47 -7.19 3.51
CA PHE A 167 -18.46 -8.47 2.79
C PHE A 167 -18.92 -9.66 3.65
N GLY A 168 -19.15 -9.49 4.96
CA GLY A 168 -19.56 -10.57 5.85
C GLY A 168 -18.63 -11.78 5.75
N ASP A 169 -19.19 -12.95 5.47
CA ASP A 169 -18.44 -14.21 5.35
C ASP A 169 -17.39 -14.18 4.22
N ALA A 170 -17.56 -13.34 3.19
CA ALA A 170 -16.62 -13.18 2.09
C ALA A 170 -15.46 -12.22 2.42
N ALA A 171 -15.40 -11.63 3.61
CA ALA A 171 -14.38 -10.65 3.97
C ALA A 171 -12.95 -11.23 3.90
N ALA A 172 -12.74 -12.45 4.41
CA ALA A 172 -11.42 -13.08 4.41
C ALA A 172 -10.95 -13.43 2.98
N GLU A 173 -11.84 -13.94 2.14
CA GLU A 173 -11.57 -14.22 0.74
C GLU A 173 -11.26 -12.95 -0.05
N THR A 174 -12.03 -11.89 0.18
CA THR A 174 -11.83 -10.57 -0.45
C THR A 174 -10.50 -9.95 -0.01
N ALA A 175 -10.17 -10.03 1.28
CA ALA A 175 -8.89 -9.58 1.80
C ALA A 175 -7.71 -10.33 1.17
N ASP A 176 -7.79 -11.65 1.01
CA ASP A 176 -6.74 -12.43 0.32
C ASP A 176 -6.55 -11.98 -1.14
N LEU A 177 -7.64 -11.75 -1.88
CA LEU A 177 -7.57 -11.23 -3.25
C LEU A 177 -6.86 -9.87 -3.32
N ILE A 178 -7.25 -8.94 -2.45
CA ILE A 178 -6.68 -7.59 -2.42
C ILE A 178 -5.21 -7.62 -2.00
N VAL A 179 -4.87 -8.31 -0.90
CA VAL A 179 -3.48 -8.39 -0.42
C VAL A 179 -2.60 -9.07 -1.45
N THR A 180 -3.07 -10.13 -2.10
CA THR A 180 -2.26 -10.92 -3.03
C THR A 180 -2.00 -10.18 -4.33
N HIS A 181 -3.06 -9.64 -4.95
CA HIS A 181 -2.99 -9.12 -6.31
C HIS A 181 -2.82 -7.60 -6.36
N VAL A 182 -3.42 -6.85 -5.44
CA VAL A 182 -3.31 -5.39 -5.40
C VAL A 182 -2.05 -4.97 -4.67
N MET A 183 -1.93 -5.34 -3.39
CA MET A 183 -0.80 -4.96 -2.54
C MET A 183 0.49 -5.71 -2.91
N GLY A 184 0.41 -7.04 -3.00
CA GLY A 184 1.54 -7.92 -3.33
C GLY A 184 1.92 -7.97 -4.81
N GLN A 185 1.09 -7.38 -5.69
CA GLN A 185 1.29 -7.33 -7.14
C GLN A 185 1.51 -8.71 -7.79
N GLN A 186 1.03 -9.79 -7.18
CA GLN A 186 1.12 -11.10 -7.78
C GLN A 186 0.19 -11.16 -9.01
N PRO A 187 0.65 -11.68 -10.16
CA PRO A 187 -0.20 -11.85 -11.32
C PRO A 187 -1.42 -12.72 -10.99
N VAL A 188 -2.59 -12.32 -11.45
CA VAL A 188 -3.80 -13.14 -11.36
C VAL A 188 -3.64 -14.40 -12.22
N PRO A 189 -4.12 -15.57 -11.77
CA PRO A 189 -3.96 -16.83 -12.50
C PRO A 189 -4.87 -16.92 -13.73
N ASP A 190 -6.02 -16.24 -13.73
CA ASP A 190 -7.03 -16.31 -14.77
C ASP A 190 -7.93 -15.06 -14.81
N ARG A 191 -8.82 -15.05 -15.82
CA ARG A 191 -9.83 -14.00 -16.02
C ARG A 191 -10.80 -13.88 -14.84
N SER A 192 -11.24 -15.00 -14.26
CA SER A 192 -12.21 -15.03 -13.16
C SER A 192 -11.67 -14.33 -11.91
N THR A 193 -10.40 -14.54 -11.61
CA THR A 193 -9.71 -13.87 -10.50
C THR A 193 -9.57 -12.36 -10.77
N LEU A 194 -9.26 -11.97 -12.02
CA LEU A 194 -9.23 -10.55 -12.39
C LEU A 194 -10.60 -9.87 -12.18
N GLU A 195 -11.68 -10.55 -12.56
CA GLU A 195 -13.05 -10.07 -12.39
C GLU A 195 -13.41 -9.90 -10.92
N ARG A 196 -13.10 -10.90 -10.08
CA ARG A 196 -13.33 -10.84 -8.62
C ARG A 196 -12.55 -9.69 -7.97
N VAL A 197 -11.28 -9.50 -8.33
CA VAL A 197 -10.48 -8.37 -7.84
C VAL A 197 -11.07 -7.03 -8.31
N GLY A 198 -11.51 -6.92 -9.56
CA GLY A 198 -12.16 -5.74 -10.09
C GLY A 198 -13.44 -5.39 -9.32
N SER A 199 -14.32 -6.38 -9.12
CA SER A 199 -15.56 -6.22 -8.36
C SER A 199 -15.31 -5.83 -6.91
N ALA A 200 -14.30 -6.42 -6.26
CA ALA A 200 -13.91 -6.05 -4.89
C ALA A 200 -13.44 -4.59 -4.82
N LEU A 201 -12.57 -4.14 -5.73
CA LEU A 201 -12.09 -2.76 -5.78
C LEU A 201 -13.21 -1.75 -5.99
N VAL A 202 -14.19 -2.08 -6.85
CA VAL A 202 -15.39 -1.28 -7.07
C VAL A 202 -16.23 -1.17 -5.80
N ALA A 203 -16.57 -2.31 -5.20
CA ALA A 203 -17.41 -2.33 -4.01
C ALA A 203 -16.77 -1.55 -2.85
N LEU A 204 -15.46 -1.69 -2.66
CA LEU A 204 -14.69 -0.92 -1.68
C LEU A 204 -14.71 0.58 -2.00
N GLN A 205 -14.48 0.96 -3.26
CA GLN A 205 -14.47 2.37 -3.67
C GLN A 205 -15.84 3.01 -3.47
N ASP A 206 -16.91 2.37 -3.92
CA ASP A 206 -18.27 2.91 -3.80
C ASP A 206 -18.67 3.07 -2.32
N ARG A 207 -18.37 2.07 -1.48
CA ARG A 207 -18.59 2.17 -0.04
C ARG A 207 -17.79 3.33 0.57
N PHE A 208 -16.50 3.42 0.28
CA PHE A 208 -15.63 4.47 0.80
C PHE A 208 -16.16 5.86 0.42
N LEU A 209 -16.51 6.07 -0.85
CA LEU A 209 -17.02 7.34 -1.35
C LEU A 209 -18.38 7.70 -0.75
N ALA A 210 -19.26 6.72 -0.50
CA ALA A 210 -20.55 6.93 0.14
C ALA A 210 -20.40 7.37 1.62
N GLN A 211 -19.44 6.78 2.33
CA GLN A 211 -19.18 7.03 3.75
C GLN A 211 -18.44 8.35 3.99
N HIS A 212 -17.37 8.62 3.23
CA HIS A 212 -16.46 9.74 3.51
C HIS A 212 -16.80 11.01 2.74
N ARG A 213 -17.56 10.90 1.63
CA ARG A 213 -18.01 12.02 0.79
C ARG A 213 -16.89 13.05 0.51
N PRO A 214 -15.74 12.63 -0.05
CA PRO A 214 -14.64 13.54 -0.33
C PRO A 214 -15.04 14.58 -1.39
N ASP A 215 -14.29 15.69 -1.44
CA ASP A 215 -14.45 16.72 -2.46
C ASP A 215 -14.25 16.16 -3.89
N ARG A 216 -14.61 16.96 -4.90
CA ARG A 216 -14.60 16.53 -6.30
C ARG A 216 -13.21 16.13 -6.80
N GLU A 217 -12.16 16.82 -6.36
CA GLU A 217 -10.78 16.56 -6.78
C GLU A 217 -10.29 15.25 -6.16
N SER A 218 -10.40 15.13 -4.83
CA SER A 218 -10.07 13.90 -4.10
C SER A 218 -10.84 12.70 -4.64
N ARG A 219 -12.13 12.86 -4.97
CA ARG A 219 -12.94 11.78 -5.57
C ARG A 219 -12.40 11.35 -6.95
N SER A 220 -11.89 12.29 -7.73
CA SER A 220 -11.29 12.01 -9.04
C SER A 220 -9.94 11.29 -8.88
N LEU A 221 -9.12 11.71 -7.91
CA LEU A 221 -7.85 11.07 -7.58
C LEU A 221 -8.03 9.65 -7.04
N ILE A 222 -9.02 9.42 -6.16
CA ILE A 222 -9.38 8.08 -5.67
C ILE A 222 -9.71 7.16 -6.84
N ARG A 223 -10.60 7.61 -7.74
CA ARG A 223 -10.97 6.86 -8.94
C ARG A 223 -9.76 6.54 -9.81
N TRP A 224 -8.89 7.52 -10.00
CA TRP A 224 -7.66 7.35 -10.76
C TRP A 224 -6.68 6.36 -10.10
N GLU A 225 -6.50 6.40 -8.78
CA GLU A 225 -5.61 5.45 -8.10
C GLU A 225 -6.18 4.03 -8.14
N THR A 226 -7.49 3.85 -7.96
CA THR A 226 -8.13 2.53 -8.10
C THR A 226 -7.96 1.99 -9.53
N ALA A 227 -8.20 2.83 -10.55
CA ALA A 227 -7.97 2.51 -11.95
C ALA A 227 -6.52 2.04 -12.21
N ARG A 228 -5.56 2.80 -11.68
CA ARG A 228 -4.13 2.53 -11.83
C ARG A 228 -3.73 1.20 -11.19
N ARG A 229 -4.30 0.83 -10.02
CA ARG A 229 -4.08 -0.48 -9.39
C ARG A 229 -4.65 -1.60 -10.24
N TRP A 230 -5.91 -1.48 -10.69
CA TRP A 230 -6.54 -2.49 -11.55
C TRP A 230 -5.75 -2.71 -12.86
N ALA A 231 -5.33 -1.63 -13.53
CA ALA A 231 -4.51 -1.72 -14.74
C ALA A 231 -3.13 -2.35 -14.48
N ARG A 232 -2.52 -2.14 -13.31
CA ARG A 232 -1.26 -2.78 -12.91
C ARG A 232 -1.41 -4.30 -12.80
N ILE A 233 -2.53 -4.77 -12.25
CA ILE A 233 -2.85 -6.21 -12.12
C ILE A 233 -3.03 -6.84 -13.50
N GLY A 234 -3.82 -6.19 -14.38
CA GLY A 234 -3.98 -6.64 -15.76
C GLY A 234 -2.65 -6.72 -16.51
N ARG A 235 -1.80 -5.68 -16.40
CA ARG A 235 -0.44 -5.70 -16.99
C ARG A 235 0.43 -6.81 -16.43
N ALA A 236 0.35 -7.11 -15.13
CA ALA A 236 1.09 -8.19 -14.52
C ALA A 236 0.69 -9.54 -15.14
N GLY A 237 -0.61 -9.82 -15.26
CA GLY A 237 -1.10 -11.07 -15.88
C GLY A 237 -0.77 -11.18 -17.38
N LEU A 238 -0.82 -10.07 -18.12
CA LEU A 238 -0.38 -10.04 -19.52
C LEU A 238 1.13 -10.31 -19.67
N ARG A 239 1.97 -9.74 -18.79
CA ARG A 239 3.42 -9.94 -18.80
C ARG A 239 3.81 -11.38 -18.49
N THR A 240 3.06 -12.07 -17.64
CA THR A 240 3.31 -13.47 -17.27
C THR A 240 2.60 -14.48 -18.15
N GLY A 241 1.70 -14.03 -19.02
CA GLY A 241 0.93 -14.89 -19.92
C GLY A 241 -0.25 -15.60 -19.25
N THR A 242 -0.61 -15.24 -18.02
CA THR A 242 -1.81 -15.77 -17.33
C THR A 242 -3.11 -15.15 -17.86
N LEU A 243 -3.01 -14.02 -18.55
CA LEU A 243 -4.13 -13.34 -19.21
C LEU A 243 -3.83 -13.07 -20.69
N ARG A 244 -4.90 -13.00 -21.49
CA ARG A 244 -4.91 -12.39 -22.83
C ARG A 244 -5.48 -10.98 -22.75
N LEU A 245 -5.19 -10.17 -23.77
CA LEU A 245 -5.71 -8.78 -23.84
C LEU A 245 -7.25 -8.75 -23.82
N GLY A 246 -7.89 -9.70 -24.51
CA GLY A 246 -9.35 -9.85 -24.51
C GLY A 246 -9.92 -10.18 -23.12
N ASP A 247 -9.19 -10.93 -22.29
CA ASP A 247 -9.62 -11.25 -20.93
C ASP A 247 -9.69 -9.97 -20.08
N ALA A 248 -8.62 -9.16 -20.10
CA ALA A 248 -8.56 -7.90 -19.38
C ALA A 248 -9.63 -6.90 -19.86
N ALA A 249 -9.86 -6.82 -21.18
CA ALA A 249 -10.88 -5.93 -21.74
C ALA A 249 -12.31 -6.36 -21.33
N ALA A 250 -12.58 -7.67 -21.27
CA ALA A 250 -13.92 -8.20 -21.05
C ALA A 250 -14.41 -8.07 -19.60
N VAL A 251 -13.50 -8.05 -18.62
CA VAL A 251 -13.85 -7.93 -17.18
C VAL A 251 -13.51 -6.56 -16.59
N ARG A 252 -13.32 -5.56 -17.45
CA ARG A 252 -12.97 -4.21 -17.04
C ARG A 252 -14.17 -3.52 -16.36
N PRO A 253 -14.03 -3.04 -15.11
CA PRO A 253 -15.10 -2.31 -14.47
C PRO A 253 -15.37 -0.95 -15.15
N PRO A 254 -16.64 -0.59 -15.45
CA PRO A 254 -16.96 0.58 -16.29
C PRO A 254 -16.39 1.93 -15.83
N HIS A 255 -16.34 2.19 -14.52
CA HIS A 255 -15.87 3.48 -13.98
C HIS A 255 -14.38 3.50 -13.59
N LEU A 256 -13.69 2.35 -13.67
CA LEU A 256 -12.26 2.26 -13.36
C LEU A 256 -11.36 2.55 -14.56
N GLY A 257 -11.91 2.88 -15.74
CA GLY A 257 -11.14 3.39 -16.89
C GLY A 257 -9.81 2.65 -17.15
N LEU A 258 -8.78 3.36 -17.60
CA LEU A 258 -7.40 2.85 -17.69
C LEU A 258 -6.39 3.76 -16.94
N GLY A 259 -6.88 4.76 -16.19
CA GLY A 259 -6.06 5.90 -15.77
C GLY A 259 -5.46 6.63 -16.98
N TYR A 260 -4.30 7.26 -16.81
CA TYR A 260 -3.53 7.90 -17.90
C TYR A 260 -2.91 6.88 -18.88
N ALA A 261 -3.00 5.58 -18.60
CA ALA A 261 -2.32 4.51 -19.30
C ALA A 261 -3.27 3.78 -20.26
N GLY A 262 -3.42 4.26 -21.49
CA GLY A 262 -4.33 3.68 -22.49
C GLY A 262 -4.06 2.21 -22.87
N ILE A 263 -4.86 1.68 -23.82
CA ILE A 263 -4.74 0.30 -24.34
C ILE A 263 -3.32 0.01 -24.85
N GLU A 264 -2.63 1.03 -25.34
CA GLU A 264 -1.24 0.98 -25.81
C GLU A 264 -0.27 0.45 -24.75
N GLU A 265 -0.42 0.82 -23.48
CA GLU A 265 0.44 0.29 -22.41
C GLU A 265 0.19 -1.21 -22.12
N LEU A 266 -1.05 -1.67 -22.32
CA LEU A 266 -1.39 -3.09 -22.18
C LEU A 266 -0.77 -3.90 -23.33
N ILE A 267 -0.77 -3.36 -24.54
CA ILE A 267 -0.10 -3.97 -25.71
C ILE A 267 1.41 -4.07 -25.45
N LEU A 268 2.05 -2.97 -25.03
CA LEU A 268 3.48 -2.95 -24.72
C LEU A 268 3.84 -3.97 -23.63
N SER A 269 3.01 -4.06 -22.59
CA SER A 269 3.21 -5.02 -21.50
C SER A 269 3.20 -6.48 -21.99
N ARG A 270 2.33 -6.82 -22.94
CA ARG A 270 2.30 -8.15 -23.56
C ARG A 270 3.59 -8.44 -24.34
N ILE A 271 4.07 -7.48 -25.13
CA ILE A 271 5.31 -7.61 -25.92
C ILE A 271 6.50 -7.87 -24.99
N VAL A 272 6.65 -7.09 -23.92
CA VAL A 272 7.71 -7.27 -22.91
C VAL A 272 7.66 -8.66 -22.28
N GLY A 273 6.46 -9.16 -21.97
CA GLY A 273 6.26 -10.52 -21.45
C GLY A 273 6.74 -11.60 -22.40
N SER A 274 6.37 -11.51 -23.68
CA SER A 274 6.79 -12.45 -24.72
C SER A 274 8.30 -12.48 -24.92
N VAL A 275 8.97 -11.32 -24.94
CA VAL A 275 10.43 -11.23 -25.06
C VAL A 275 11.13 -11.91 -23.88
N ARG A 276 10.69 -11.65 -22.64
CA ARG A 276 11.27 -12.28 -21.43
C ARG A 276 11.07 -13.79 -21.41
N ALA A 277 9.92 -14.28 -21.85
CA ALA A 277 9.65 -15.71 -21.96
C ALA A 277 10.60 -16.39 -22.97
N ALA A 278 10.85 -15.75 -24.11
CA ALA A 278 11.80 -16.24 -25.12
C ALA A 278 13.24 -16.27 -24.55
N GLN A 279 13.68 -15.21 -23.89
CA GLN A 279 15.00 -15.15 -23.25
C GLN A 279 15.20 -16.22 -22.16
N ARG A 280 14.16 -16.53 -21.37
CA ARG A 280 14.21 -17.61 -20.38
C ARG A 280 14.33 -19.00 -21.01
N ARG A 281 13.66 -19.25 -22.14
CA ARG A 281 13.79 -20.51 -22.90
C ARG A 281 15.21 -20.68 -23.43
N VAL A 282 15.74 -19.66 -24.10
CA VAL A 282 17.12 -19.66 -24.62
C VAL A 282 18.15 -19.91 -23.51
N ARG A 283 17.99 -19.28 -22.33
CA ARG A 283 18.89 -19.53 -21.18
C ARG A 283 18.76 -20.93 -20.60
N LYS A 284 17.56 -21.52 -20.62
CA LYS A 284 17.33 -22.88 -20.13
C LYS A 284 17.93 -23.92 -21.09
N ASP A 285 17.81 -23.68 -22.39
CA ASP A 285 18.36 -24.54 -23.44
C ASP A 285 19.90 -24.44 -23.50
N ALA A 286 20.48 -23.29 -23.13
CA ALA A 286 21.93 -23.11 -23.03
C ALA A 286 22.55 -23.66 -21.73
N ALA A 287 21.72 -24.05 -20.75
CA ALA A 287 22.14 -24.62 -19.46
C ALA A 287 21.87 -26.14 -19.36
N ALA A 288 21.30 -26.74 -20.41
CA ALA A 288 21.05 -28.17 -20.58
C ALA A 288 22.07 -28.75 -21.57
#